data_AF-A0A857V7L8-F1
#
_entry.id   AF-A0A857V7L8-F1
#
_cell.length_a   1.000
_cell.length_b   1.000
_cell.length_c   1.000
_cell.angle_alpha   90.00
_cell.angle_beta   90.00
_cell.angle_gamma   90.00
#
_symmetry.space_group_name_H-M   'P 1'
#
loop_
_entity.id
_entity.type
_entity.pdbx_description
1 polymer ?
#
loop_
_entity_poly.entity_id
_entity_poly.type
_entity_poly.pdbx_seq_one_letter_code
_entity_poly.pdbx_strand_id
1 'polypeptide(L)'
;MDGTREGELKRLHEVFNNPLKSRHERRLAHDTFNKILRQVKDKHLTELRRRLIRAHNAEDTDIAEKITEEIYEYSRRMGYE
;
A
#
# COMPACT_ATOMS: atom_id res chain seq x y z
N MET A 1 5.93 -8.83 13.33
CA MET A 1 6.67 -7.57 13.16
C MET A 1 6.12 -6.86 11.92
N ASP A 2 5.09 -6.03 12.09
CA ASP A 2 4.49 -5.17 11.05
C ASP A 2 5.13 -3.76 11.08
N GLY A 3 6.45 -3.68 11.20
CA GLY A 3 7.18 -2.44 11.52
C GLY A 3 7.36 -1.45 10.37
N THR A 4 7.00 -1.78 9.14
CA THR A 4 7.26 -0.92 7.98
C THR A 4 6.13 0.09 7.74
N ARG A 5 4.88 -0.37 7.62
CA ARG A 5 3.75 0.50 7.26
C ARG A 5 3.35 1.50 8.34
N GLU A 6 3.35 1.08 9.61
CA GLU A 6 3.02 1.99 10.72
C GLU A 6 4.11 3.07 10.89
N GLY A 7 5.39 2.68 10.76
CA GLY A 7 6.51 3.62 10.77
C GLY A 7 6.49 4.58 9.58
N GLU A 8 6.12 4.12 8.39
CA GLU A 8 5.92 4.97 7.21
C GLU A 8 4.78 5.96 7.37
N LEU A 9 3.63 5.51 7.87
CA LEU A 9 2.48 6.39 8.16
C LEU A 9 2.85 7.45 9.19
N LYS A 10 3.60 7.09 10.25
CA LYS A 10 4.09 8.05 11.25
C LYS A 10 5.02 9.09 10.63
N ARG A 11 5.99 8.68 9.81
CA ARG A 11 6.90 9.61 9.11
C ARG A 11 6.15 10.57 8.18
N LEU A 12 5.19 10.06 7.39
CA LEU A 12 4.39 10.90 6.51
C LEU A 12 3.54 11.90 7.31
N HIS A 13 2.98 11.46 8.43
CA HIS A 13 2.24 12.30 9.37
C HIS A 13 3.09 13.43 9.94
N GLU A 14 4.34 13.15 10.32
CA GLU A 14 5.28 14.18 10.77
C GLU A 14 5.61 15.18 9.64
N VAL A 15 5.82 14.70 8.42
CA VAL A 15 6.16 15.56 7.27
C VAL A 15 5.04 16.52 6.90
N PHE A 16 3.79 16.04 6.74
CA PHE A 16 2.71 16.94 6.32
C PHE A 16 2.27 17.93 7.41
N ASN A 17 2.56 17.64 8.68
CA ASN A 17 2.32 18.55 9.81
C ASN A 17 3.49 19.49 10.11
N ASN A 18 4.65 19.33 9.46
CA ASN A 18 5.83 20.16 9.74
C ASN A 18 5.76 21.50 8.99
N PRO A 19 5.63 22.64 9.69
CA PRO A 19 5.55 23.95 9.04
C PRO A 19 6.85 24.38 8.35
N LEU A 20 7.99 23.75 8.66
CA LEU A 20 9.28 24.00 8.02
C LEU A 20 9.40 23.32 6.64
N LYS A 21 8.46 22.44 6.29
CA LYS A 21 8.40 21.79 4.97
C LYS A 21 7.61 22.63 3.99
N SER A 22 8.02 22.56 2.72
CA SER A 22 7.32 23.27 1.65
C SER A 22 5.86 22.81 1.56
N ARG A 23 4.97 23.69 1.07
CA ARG A 23 3.56 23.34 0.84
C ARG A 23 3.43 22.12 -0.09
N HIS A 24 4.32 22.00 -1.07
CA HIS A 24 4.33 20.89 -2.02
C HIS A 24 4.67 19.57 -1.32
N GLU A 25 5.75 19.50 -0.54
CA GLU A 25 6.14 18.32 0.22
C GLU A 25 5.03 17.89 1.18
N ARG A 26 4.42 18.85 1.90
CA ARG A 26 3.32 18.55 2.81
C ARG A 26 2.11 17.94 2.10
N ARG A 27 1.75 18.47 0.93
CA ARG A 27 0.65 17.93 0.12
C ARG A 27 0.94 16.51 -0.34
N LEU A 28 2.12 16.26 -0.90
CA LEU A 28 2.53 14.93 -1.34
C LEU A 28 2.52 13.92 -0.18
N ALA A 29 3.04 14.30 0.99
CA ALA A 29 3.04 13.45 2.16
C ALA A 29 1.62 13.12 2.64
N HIS A 30 0.72 14.10 2.65
CA HIS A 30 -0.68 13.91 3.01
C HIS A 30 -1.42 12.99 2.02
N ASP A 31 -1.23 13.21 0.71
CA ASP A 31 -1.87 12.39 -0.32
C ASP A 31 -1.37 10.94 -0.25
N THR A 32 -0.06 10.76 -0.06
CA THR A 32 0.57 9.44 0.13
C THR A 32 0.08 8.75 1.40
N PHE A 33 -0.02 9.48 2.52
CA PHE A 33 -0.56 8.97 3.78
C PHE A 33 -1.98 8.41 3.59
N ASN A 34 -2.86 9.20 2.96
CA ASN A 34 -4.24 8.78 2.71
C ASN A 34 -4.34 7.60 1.73
N LYS A 35 -3.42 7.51 0.77
CA LYS A 35 -3.34 6.38 -0.17
C LYS A 35 -2.97 5.08 0.57
N ILE A 36 -1.91 5.11 1.38
CA ILE A 36 -1.48 3.96 2.19
C ILE A 36 -2.57 3.57 3.19
N LEU A 37 -3.18 4.54 3.88
CA LEU A 37 -4.25 4.27 4.84
C LEU A 37 -5.46 3.57 4.20
N ARG A 38 -5.84 3.98 2.98
CA ARG A 38 -6.90 3.32 2.20
C ARG A 38 -6.53 1.88 1.86
N GLN A 39 -5.31 1.63 1.38
CA GLN A 39 -4.84 0.27 1.08
C GLN A 39 -4.78 -0.63 2.31
N VAL A 40 -4.38 -0.11 3.48
CA VAL A 40 -4.32 -0.87 4.73
C VAL A 40 -5.72 -1.27 5.20
N LYS A 41 -6.71 -0.41 4.99
CA LYS A 41 -8.12 -0.69 5.34
C LYS A 41 -8.82 -1.57 4.30
N ASP A 42 -8.23 -1.76 3.12
CA ASP A 42 -8.77 -2.60 2.07
C ASP A 42 -8.55 -4.10 2.38
N LYS A 43 -9.64 -4.74 2.81
CA LYS A 43 -9.64 -6.17 3.15
C LYS A 43 -9.46 -7.06 1.92
N HIS A 44 -9.96 -6.64 0.76
CA HIS A 44 -9.85 -7.43 -0.47
C HIS A 44 -8.41 -7.43 -0.98
N LEU A 45 -7.79 -6.26 -1.06
CA LEU A 45 -6.37 -6.12 -1.40
C LEU A 45 -5.48 -6.88 -0.40
N THR A 46 -5.82 -6.84 0.88
CA THR A 46 -5.11 -7.59 1.92
C THR A 46 -5.22 -9.10 1.68
N GLU A 47 -6.40 -9.60 1.32
CA GLU A 47 -6.60 -11.02 1.03
C GLU A 47 -5.87 -11.47 -0.24
N LEU A 48 -5.89 -10.68 -1.32
CA LEU A 48 -5.10 -10.96 -2.52
C LEU A 48 -3.61 -11.06 -2.21
N ARG A 49 -3.07 -10.10 -1.44
CA ARG A 49 -1.66 -10.14 -1.00
C ARG A 49 -1.35 -11.37 -0.14
N ARG A 50 -2.27 -11.80 0.73
CA ARG A 50 -2.11 -13.05 1.50
C ARG A 50 -2.11 -14.28 0.59
N ARG A 51 -3.02 -14.34 -0.37
CA ARG A 51 -3.06 -15.43 -1.37
C ARG A 51 -1.77 -15.48 -2.18
N LEU A 52 -1.21 -14.32 -2.58
CA LEU A 52 0.05 -14.23 -3.28
C LEU A 52 1.23 -14.78 -2.45
N ILE A 53 1.31 -14.40 -1.18
CA ILE A 53 2.33 -14.93 -0.25
C ILE A 53 2.22 -16.45 -0.13
N ARG A 54 0.99 -16.98 -0.03
CA ARG A 54 0.76 -18.43 0.01
C ARG A 54 1.18 -19.13 -1.29
N ALA A 55 0.90 -18.53 -2.44
CA ALA A 55 1.31 -19.07 -3.74
C ALA A 55 2.84 -19.13 -3.87
N HIS A 56 3.54 -18.05 -3.48
CA HIS A 56 5.00 -18.05 -3.44
C HIS A 56 5.58 -19.09 -2.46
N ASN A 57 5.00 -19.22 -1.27
CA ASN A 57 5.43 -20.23 -0.30
C ASN A 57 5.18 -21.66 -0.77
N ALA A 58 4.22 -21.87 -1.67
CA ALA A 58 3.92 -23.15 -2.31
C ALA A 58 4.71 -23.37 -3.62
N GLU A 59 5.57 -22.42 -4.01
CA GLU A 59 6.29 -22.41 -5.28
C GLU A 59 5.37 -22.48 -6.52
N ASP A 60 4.11 -22.09 -6.38
CA ASP A 60 3.12 -22.09 -7.45
C ASP A 60 3.21 -20.77 -8.23
N THR A 61 4.05 -20.76 -9.26
CA THR A 61 4.34 -19.59 -10.09
C THR A 61 3.13 -19.15 -10.91
N ASP A 62 2.34 -20.09 -11.41
CA ASP A 62 1.19 -19.81 -12.27
C ASP A 62 0.06 -19.11 -11.48
N ILE A 63 -0.19 -19.57 -10.25
CA ILE A 63 -1.13 -18.91 -9.36
C ILE A 63 -0.58 -17.56 -8.90
N ALA A 64 0.72 -17.46 -8.61
CA ALA A 64 1.34 -16.19 -8.21
C ALA A 64 1.22 -15.12 -9.31
N GLU A 65 1.42 -15.48 -10.58
CA GLU A 65 1.25 -14.56 -11.72
C GLU A 65 -0.20 -14.07 -11.82
N LYS A 66 -1.18 -14.98 -11.81
CA LYS A 66 -2.61 -14.63 -11.85
C LYS A 66 -3.03 -13.70 -10.73
N ILE A 67 -2.57 -13.96 -9.49
CA ILE A 67 -2.89 -13.09 -8.35
C ILE A 67 -2.20 -11.73 -8.49
N THR A 68 -0.99 -11.69 -9.07
CA THR A 68 -0.29 -10.43 -9.31
C THR A 68 -1.06 -9.54 -10.30
N GLU A 69 -1.57 -10.13 -11.39
CA GLU A 69 -2.45 -9.43 -12.34
C GLU A 69 -3.75 -8.97 -11.66
N GLU A 70 -4.38 -9.82 -10.84
CA GLU A 70 -5.59 -9.49 -10.09
C GLU A 70 -5.36 -8.29 -9.15
N ILE A 71 -4.22 -8.25 -8.45
CA ILE A 71 -3.81 -7.13 -7.60
C ILE A 71 -3.62 -5.86 -8.43
N TYR A 72 -2.98 -5.95 -9.59
CA TYR A 72 -2.72 -4.81 -10.47
C TYR A 72 -4.02 -4.21 -10.99
N GLU A 73 -4.91 -5.03 -11.57
CA GLU A 73 -6.20 -4.58 -12.05
C GLU A 73 -7.05 -3.96 -10.94
N TYR A 74 -7.10 -4.61 -9.77
CA TYR A 74 -7.86 -4.12 -8.63
C TYR A 74 -7.29 -2.79 -8.13
N SER A 75 -5.97 -2.67 -8.03
CA SER A 75 -5.30 -1.43 -7.60
C SER A 75 -5.60 -0.27 -8.56
N ARG A 76 -5.57 -0.53 -9.87
CA ARG A 76 -5.96 0.46 -10.89
C ARG A 76 -7.43 0.87 -10.75
N ARG A 77 -8.36 -0.08 -10.58
CA ARG A 77 -9.80 0.22 -10.39
C ARG A 77 -10.06 1.06 -9.13
N MET A 78 -9.29 0.83 -8.07
CA MET A 78 -9.42 1.56 -6.79
C MET A 78 -8.67 2.89 -6.76
N GLY A 79 -7.95 3.27 -7.83
CA GLY A 79 -7.13 4.49 -7.87
C GLY A 79 -5.92 4.42 -6.92
N TYR A 80 -5.42 3.22 -6.67
CA TYR A 80 -4.19 2.98 -5.91
C TYR A 80 -2.94 3.05 -6.79
N GLU A 81 -3.08 3.21 -8.09
CA GLU A 81 -2.01 3.43 -9.06
C GLU A 81 -2.31 4.64 -9.94
#